data_AF-A0A9E4CBS9-F1
#
_entry.id   AF-A0A9E4CBS9-F1
#
_cell.length_a   1.000
_cell.length_b   1.000
_cell.length_c   1.000
_cell.angle_alpha   90.00
_cell.angle_beta   90.00
_cell.angle_gamma   90.00
#
_symmetry.space_group_name_H-M   'P 1'
#
loop_
_entity.id
_entity.type
_entity.pdbx_description
1 polymer ?
#
loop_
_entity_poly.entity_id
_entity_poly.type
_entity_poly.pdbx_seq_one_letter_code
_entity_poly.pdbx_strand_id
1 'polypeptide(L)' 'MSIVTRRGDDGNTDLWFADRVPKYHPQVQAYGALDEAKAALGL' A
#
# COMPACT_ATOMS: atom_id res chain seq x y z
N MET A 1 9.95 18.64 1.37
CA MET A 1 9.12 17.95 2.39
C MET A 1 9.20 16.46 2.07
N SER A 2 9.84 15.66 2.93
CA SER A 2 9.92 14.21 2.71
C SER A 2 8.76 13.52 3.41
N ILE A 3 8.08 12.60 2.72
CA ILE A 3 7.05 11.76 3.33
C ILE A 3 7.71 10.46 3.76
N VAL A 4 8.12 10.40 5.03
CA VAL A 4 8.69 9.21 5.67
C VAL A 4 8.11 9.04 7.08
N THR A 5 7.40 7.94 7.33
CA THR A 5 6.72 7.70 8.61
C THR A 5 7.25 6.50 9.38
N ARG A 6 7.83 5.49 8.71
CA ARG A 6 8.33 4.22 9.29
C ARG A 6 7.27 3.31 9.93
N ARG A 7 5.99 3.68 9.89
CA ARG A 7 4.90 2.90 10.52
C ARG A 7 4.74 1.48 9.94
N GLY A 8 5.24 1.24 8.72
CA GLY A 8 5.18 -0.08 8.09
C GLY A 8 6.51 -0.85 8.09
N ASP A 9 7.51 -0.41 8.86
CA ASP A 9 8.85 -1.02 8.84
C ASP A 9 8.85 -2.45 9.44
N ASP A 10 7.86 -2.77 10.26
CA ASP A 10 7.61 -4.12 10.77
C ASP A 10 6.90 -5.05 9.76
N GLY A 11 6.71 -4.60 8.51
CA GLY A 11 6.12 -5.39 7.45
C GLY A 11 4.59 -5.34 7.37
N ASN A 12 3.93 -4.53 8.20
CA ASN A 12 2.48 -4.36 8.16
C ASN A 12 2.06 -3.00 7.57
N THR A 13 0.78 -2.88 7.22
CA THR A 13 0.16 -1.64 6.75
C THR A 13 -1.28 -1.54 7.25
N ASP A 14 -1.80 -0.32 7.34
CA ASP A 14 -3.18 -0.10 7.72
C ASP A 14 -4.08 -0.15 6.48
N LEU A 15 -5.26 -0.75 6.63
CA LEU A 15 -6.35 -0.64 5.68
C LEU A 15 -7.34 0.43 6.15
N TRP A 16 -8.02 1.07 5.19
CA TRP A 16 -9.02 2.08 5.54
C TRP A 16 -10.20 1.42 6.30
N PHE A 17 -10.50 1.91 7.50
CA PHE A 17 -11.53 1.40 8.43
C PHE A 17 -11.40 -0.08 8.85
N ALA A 18 -10.27 -0.71 8.58
CA ALA A 18 -10.05 -2.12 8.87
C ALA A 18 -8.78 -2.32 9.68
N ASP A 19 -8.52 -3.58 10.01
CA ASP A 19 -7.36 -3.98 10.79
C ASP A 19 -6.05 -3.76 10.03
N ARG A 20 -4.97 -3.76 10.81
CA ARG A 20 -3.60 -3.69 10.31
C ARG A 20 -3.20 -5.06 9.77
N VAL A 21 -2.83 -5.12 8.49
CA VAL A 21 -2.57 -6.37 7.76
C VAL A 21 -1.11 -6.44 7.30
N PRO A 22 -0.55 -7.65 7.08
CA PRO A 22 0.76 -7.78 6.47
C PRO A 22 0.78 -7.19 5.05
N LYS A 23 1.91 -6.62 4.63
CA LYS A 23 2.08 -6.02 3.29
C LYS A 23 1.86 -6.99 2.14
N TYR A 24 1.98 -8.30 2.37
CA TYR A 24 1.70 -9.34 1.39
C TYR A 24 0.22 -9.77 1.34
N HIS A 25 -0.67 -9.15 2.12
CA HIS A 25 -2.09 -9.47 2.14
C HIS A 25 -2.74 -9.26 0.76
N PRO A 26 -3.68 -10.13 0.31
CA PRO A 26 -4.26 -10.07 -1.03
C PRO A 26 -4.88 -8.71 -1.40
N GLN A 27 -5.53 -8.03 -0.45
CA GLN A 27 -6.10 -6.70 -0.71
C GLN A 27 -5.01 -5.64 -0.99
N VAL A 28 -3.89 -5.70 -0.28
CA VAL A 28 -2.77 -4.76 -0.49
C VAL A 28 -2.17 -4.99 -1.87
N GLN A 29 -2.02 -6.25 -2.30
CA GLN A 29 -1.56 -6.58 -3.66
C GLN A 29 -2.52 -6.05 -4.74
N ALA A 30 -3.83 -6.20 -4.54
CA ALA A 30 -4.83 -5.70 -5.47
C ALA A 30 -4.76 -4.17 -5.64
N TYR A 31 -4.62 -3.42 -4.54
CA TYR A 31 -4.46 -1.97 -4.61
C TYR A 31 -3.13 -1.55 -5.24
N GLY A 32 -2.03 -2.28 -4.96
CA GLY A 32 -0.74 -2.06 -5.60
C GLY A 32 -0.81 -2.22 -7.12
N ALA A 33 -1.44 -3.29 -7.62
CA ALA A 33 -1.63 -3.51 -9.04
C ALA A 33 -2.46 -2.40 -9.71
N LEU A 34 -3.49 -1.88 -9.02
CA LEU A 34 -4.26 -0.73 -9.51
C LEU A 34 -3.42 0.54 -9.57
N ASP A 35 -2.55 0.78 -8.60
CA ASP A 35 -1.67 1.96 -8.60
C ASP A 35 -0.65 1.90 -9.74
N GLU A 36 -0.05 0.73 -9.97
CA GLU A 36 0.84 0.49 -11.12
C GLU A 36 0.12 0.72 -12.46
N ALA A 37 -1.09 0.18 -12.62
CA ALA A 37 -1.90 0.38 -13.83
C ALA A 37 -2.24 1.87 -14.04
N LYS A 38 -2.64 2.57 -12.96
CA LYS A 38 -2.93 4.01 -13.00
C LYS A 38 -1.69 4.82 -13.41
N ALA A 39 -0.52 4.46 -12.89
CA ALA A 39 0.74 5.12 -13.23
C ALA A 39 1.09 4.88 -14.71
N ALA A 40 0.91 3.65 -15.21
CA ALA A 40 1.16 3.31 -16.61
C ALA A 40 0.23 4.05 -17.58
N LEU A 41 -1.02 4.29 -17.20
CA LEU A 41 -1.96 5.11 -17.98
C LEU A 41 -1.57 6.60 -18.04
N GLY A 42 -0.75 7.07 -17.11
CA GLY A 42 -0.30 8.46 -17.05
C GLY A 42 0.99 8.77 -17.83
N LEU A 43 1.57 7.78 -18.51
CA LEU A 43 2.71 7.92 -19.42
C LEU A 43 2.27 8.53 -20.76
#